data_AF-A0A818S094-F1
#
_entry.id   AF-A0A818S094-F1
#
_cell.length_a   1.000
_cell.length_b   1.000
_cell.length_c   1.000
_cell.angle_alpha   90.00
_cell.angle_beta   90.00
_cell.angle_gamma   90.00
#
_symmetry.space_group_name_H-M   'P 1'
#
loop_
_entity.id
_entity.type
_entity.pdbx_description
1 polymer ?
#
loop_
_entity_poly.entity_id
_entity_poly.type
_entity_poly.pdbx_seq_one_letter_code
_entity_poly.pdbx_strand_id
1 'polypeptide(L)'
;MFFLINLLILFIVTHQINGDDNDGRGASASSTEVGVGCFSADSSVILNNGQLKQIDLLKTGDQILTINHNKIVSTDMIFMLDKETSKQAKFYTFITDSGHKISLTSVHLIPILSSNSKLDYIPAKQVKLGDQFYVNINGKVNYSPVQNITIEYKKGYFAPLTMTGTLLVNDVYSSCYALAKSHKWSHLFMTPFRWYYKLTRFISINDPFDNNRNDGIYWIIDIIHQLINYIQPSILQSL
;
A
#
# COMPACT_ATOMS: atom_id res chain seq x y z
N MET A 1 -7.25 21.61 -4.98
CA MET A 1 -7.61 20.97 -3.69
C MET A 1 -8.94 20.22 -3.79
N PHE A 2 -10.04 20.87 -4.20
CA PHE A 2 -11.36 20.23 -4.40
C PHE A 2 -11.39 19.05 -5.38
N PHE A 3 -10.57 19.06 -6.43
CA PHE A 3 -10.49 17.95 -7.39
C PHE A 3 -9.89 16.67 -6.77
N LEU A 4 -8.97 16.80 -5.82
CA LEU A 4 -8.32 15.68 -5.13
C LEU A 4 -9.24 15.08 -4.06
N ILE A 5 -10.04 15.92 -3.41
CA ILE A 5 -11.07 15.50 -2.44
C ILE A 5 -12.21 14.76 -3.16
N ASN A 6 -12.67 15.24 -4.33
CA ASN A 6 -13.66 14.52 -5.12
C ASN A 6 -13.13 13.18 -5.66
N LEU A 7 -11.84 13.08 -5.98
CA LEU A 7 -11.22 11.81 -6.38
C LEU A 7 -11.11 10.82 -5.21
N LEU A 8 -10.91 11.32 -3.99
CA LEU A 8 -10.89 10.55 -2.75
C LEU A 8 -12.28 10.07 -2.35
N ILE A 9 -13.30 10.92 -2.50
CA ILE A 9 -14.72 10.55 -2.35
C ILE A 9 -15.07 9.48 -3.38
N LEU A 10 -14.64 9.63 -4.64
CA LEU A 10 -14.87 8.59 -5.66
C LEU A 10 -14.18 7.27 -5.30
N PHE A 11 -12.97 7.32 -4.73
CA PHE A 11 -12.19 6.16 -4.28
C PHE A 11 -12.80 5.44 -3.06
N ILE A 12 -13.43 6.19 -2.15
CA ILE A 12 -14.10 5.67 -0.95
C ILE A 12 -15.51 5.16 -1.28
N VAL A 13 -16.26 5.89 -2.10
CA VAL A 13 -17.62 5.50 -2.50
C VAL A 13 -17.60 4.17 -3.25
N THR A 14 -16.61 3.90 -4.12
CA THR A 14 -16.47 2.59 -4.78
C THR A 14 -16.22 1.43 -3.82
N HIS A 15 -15.72 1.67 -2.61
CA HIS A 15 -15.48 0.63 -1.61
C HIS A 15 -16.75 0.31 -0.79
N GLN A 16 -17.68 1.27 -0.65
CA GLN A 16 -18.89 1.09 0.15
C GLN A 16 -20.01 0.35 -0.61
N ILE A 17 -20.05 0.41 -1.94
CA ILE A 17 -21.11 -0.22 -2.75
C ILE A 17 -20.95 -1.73 -2.98
N ASN A 18 -19.83 -2.33 -2.57
CA ASN A 18 -19.60 -3.79 -2.66
C ASN A 18 -19.72 -4.50 -1.29
N GLY A 19 -20.22 -3.79 -0.27
CA GLY A 19 -20.26 -4.25 1.12
C GLY A 19 -21.59 -4.86 1.57
N ASP A 20 -22.61 -4.88 0.73
CA ASP A 20 -23.91 -5.46 1.05
C ASP A 20 -24.40 -6.21 -0.19
N ASP A 21 -24.40 -7.55 -0.13
CA ASP A 21 -25.20 -8.44 -0.98
C ASP A 21 -25.10 -9.87 -0.41
N ASN A 22 -26.04 -10.19 0.48
CA ASN A 22 -26.46 -11.57 0.75
C ASN A 22 -27.47 -11.99 -0.33
N ASP A 23 -27.12 -12.99 -1.13
CA ASP A 23 -27.91 -14.19 -1.50
C ASP A 23 -27.34 -14.79 -2.80
N GLY A 24 -27.39 -16.12 -2.90
CA GLY A 24 -26.67 -16.90 -3.88
C GLY A 24 -27.15 -16.81 -5.32
N ARG A 25 -26.40 -17.55 -6.14
CA ARG A 25 -26.56 -17.82 -7.59
C ARG A 25 -26.02 -16.73 -8.53
N GLY A 26 -24.81 -16.99 -9.00
CA GLY A 26 -24.40 -16.86 -10.41
C GLY A 26 -24.72 -15.56 -11.13
N ALA A 27 -23.75 -14.65 -11.19
CA ALA A 27 -23.49 -13.87 -12.40
C ALA A 27 -22.04 -13.38 -12.38
N SER A 28 -21.34 -13.63 -13.49
CA SER A 28 -20.05 -13.04 -13.82
C SER A 28 -20.16 -11.51 -13.84
N ALA A 29 -19.78 -10.87 -12.75
CA ALA A 29 -19.59 -9.43 -12.69
C ALA A 29 -18.08 -9.13 -12.68
N SER A 30 -17.60 -8.63 -13.81
CA SER A 30 -16.31 -7.95 -13.94
C SER A 30 -16.32 -6.73 -13.02
N SER A 31 -15.94 -6.90 -11.76
CA SER A 31 -15.71 -5.80 -10.84
C SER A 31 -14.47 -5.04 -11.31
N THR A 32 -14.68 -3.80 -11.74
CA THR A 32 -13.58 -2.87 -11.97
C THR A 32 -12.89 -2.65 -10.60
N GLU A 33 -11.82 -3.42 -10.35
CA GLU A 33 -11.03 -3.39 -9.11
C GLU A 33 -10.36 -2.02 -8.90
N VAL A 34 -11.12 -1.01 -8.49
CA VAL A 34 -10.59 0.25 -7.96
C VAL A 34 -10.43 0.06 -6.46
N GLY A 35 -9.37 -0.65 -6.05
CA GLY A 35 -9.04 -0.94 -4.66
C GLY A 35 -7.65 -0.46 -4.27
N VAL A 36 -7.38 -0.36 -2.96
CA VAL A 36 -6.03 -0.15 -2.43
C VAL A 36 -5.17 -1.39 -2.71
N GLY A 37 -3.88 -1.20 -2.96
CA GLY A 37 -2.94 -2.29 -3.20
C GLY A 37 -2.57 -2.90 -1.87
N CYS A 38 -2.86 -4.18 -1.66
CA CYS A 38 -2.66 -4.84 -0.36
C CYS A 38 -1.73 -6.04 -0.47
N PHE A 39 -1.06 -6.34 0.64
CA PHE A 39 -0.30 -7.56 0.90
C PHE A 39 -1.13 -8.53 1.75
N SER A 40 -0.81 -9.81 1.71
CA SER A 40 -1.48 -10.82 2.53
C SER A 40 -0.94 -10.85 3.96
N ALA A 41 -1.75 -11.34 4.91
CA ALA A 41 -1.42 -11.38 6.34
C ALA A 41 -0.14 -12.15 6.70
N ASP A 42 0.22 -13.16 5.91
CA ASP A 42 1.45 -13.98 6.07
C ASP A 42 2.72 -13.29 5.54
N SER A 43 2.61 -12.03 5.12
CA SER A 43 3.73 -11.23 4.65
C SER A 43 4.52 -10.63 5.83
N SER A 44 5.82 -10.47 5.63
CA SER A 44 6.73 -9.94 6.64
C SER A 44 7.60 -8.81 6.09
N VAL A 45 8.10 -7.97 6.98
CA VAL A 45 9.07 -6.91 6.68
C VAL A 45 10.24 -7.00 7.64
N ILE A 46 11.38 -6.44 7.26
CA ILE A 46 12.54 -6.31 8.13
C ILE A 46 12.57 -4.90 8.71
N LEU A 47 12.66 -4.79 10.03
CA LEU A 47 12.86 -3.54 10.74
C LEU A 47 14.30 -3.06 10.59
N ASN A 48 14.56 -1.77 10.82
CA ASN A 48 15.90 -1.18 10.76
C ASN A 48 16.90 -1.81 11.74
N ASN A 49 16.43 -2.45 12.81
CA ASN A 49 17.26 -3.21 13.76
C ASN A 49 17.54 -4.67 13.30
N GLY A 50 17.10 -5.06 12.09
CA GLY A 50 17.24 -6.40 11.53
C GLY A 50 16.17 -7.41 11.95
N GLN A 51 15.24 -7.03 12.84
CA GLN A 51 14.17 -7.93 13.28
C GLN A 51 13.13 -8.14 12.18
N LEU A 52 12.73 -9.40 11.98
CA LEU A 52 11.57 -9.72 11.14
C LEU A 52 10.26 -9.41 11.87
N LYS A 53 9.34 -8.73 11.20
CA LYS A 53 8.02 -8.38 11.74
C LYS A 53 6.93 -8.73 10.73
N GLN A 54 5.87 -9.39 11.20
CA GLN A 54 4.69 -9.66 10.37
C GLN A 54 3.96 -8.35 10.03
N ILE A 55 3.38 -8.30 8.84
CA ILE A 55 2.79 -7.06 8.30
C ILE A 55 1.54 -6.62 9.09
N ASP A 56 0.81 -7.58 9.65
CA ASP A 56 -0.38 -7.36 10.47
C ASP A 56 -0.06 -6.73 11.85
N LEU A 57 1.19 -6.86 12.30
CA LEU A 57 1.72 -6.29 13.54
C LEU A 57 2.42 -4.93 13.32
N LEU A 58 2.48 -4.42 12.09
CA LEU A 58 3.09 -3.12 11.83
C LEU A 58 2.34 -1.98 12.50
N LYS A 59 3.10 -1.04 13.03
CA LYS A 59 2.62 0.13 13.77
C LYS A 59 3.25 1.39 13.20
N THR A 60 2.52 2.48 13.36
CA THR A 60 3.00 3.83 13.06
C THR A 60 4.33 4.08 13.77
N GLY A 61 5.31 4.59 13.04
CA GLY A 61 6.67 4.81 13.54
C GLY A 61 7.62 3.63 13.42
N ASP A 62 7.16 2.43 13.06
CA ASP A 62 8.10 1.34 12.75
C ASP A 62 9.03 1.77 11.61
N GLN A 63 10.34 1.66 11.86
CA GLN A 63 11.37 1.89 10.85
C GLN A 63 11.61 0.59 10.10
N ILE A 64 11.24 0.55 8.81
CA ILE A 64 11.31 -0.65 7.97
C ILE A 64 12.20 -0.43 6.75
N LEU A 65 12.70 -1.53 6.19
CA LEU A 65 13.60 -1.45 5.04
C LEU A 65 12.86 -1.19 3.71
N THR A 66 13.52 -0.46 2.82
CA THR A 66 13.09 -0.16 1.46
C THR A 66 14.30 0.03 0.55
N ILE A 67 14.09 0.22 -0.75
CA ILE A 67 15.14 0.52 -1.72
C ILE A 67 15.07 1.98 -2.15
N ASN A 68 16.21 2.67 -2.11
CA ASN A 68 16.37 4.01 -2.67
C ASN A 68 17.71 4.11 -3.40
N HIS A 69 17.71 4.54 -4.66
CA HIS A 69 18.90 4.61 -5.52
C HIS A 69 19.78 3.34 -5.45
N ASN A 70 19.15 2.16 -5.59
CA ASN A 70 19.81 0.84 -5.54
C ASN A 70 20.52 0.51 -4.21
N LYS A 71 20.13 1.17 -3.12
CA LYS A 71 20.61 0.91 -1.76
C LYS A 71 19.45 0.56 -0.84
N ILE A 72 19.70 -0.36 0.07
CA ILE A 72 18.79 -0.66 1.18
C ILE A 72 18.85 0.50 2.17
N VAL A 73 17.71 1.10 2.47
CA VAL A 73 17.57 2.22 3.42
C VAL A 73 16.36 2.00 4.32
N SER A 74 16.31 2.70 5.44
CA SER A 74 15.13 2.69 6.33
C SER A 74 14.11 3.76 5.93
N THR A 75 12.83 3.49 6.16
CA THR A 75 11.69 4.39 5.96
C THR A 75 10.69 4.20 7.09
N ASP A 76 10.05 5.27 7.54
CA ASP A 76 9.04 5.17 8.59
C ASP A 76 7.71 4.65 8.01
N MET A 77 7.09 3.71 8.70
CA MET A 77 5.68 3.36 8.54
C MET A 77 4.84 4.50 9.11
N ILE A 78 3.96 5.07 8.28
CA ILE A 78 3.12 6.22 8.66
C ILE A 78 1.80 5.72 9.23
N PHE A 79 1.09 4.88 8.47
CA PHE A 79 -0.20 4.30 8.86
C PHE A 79 -0.60 3.18 7.89
N MET A 80 -1.70 2.48 8.18
CA MET A 80 -2.31 1.51 7.27
C MET A 80 -3.40 2.18 6.42
N LEU A 81 -3.22 2.22 5.09
CA LEU A 81 -4.22 2.74 4.14
C LEU A 81 -5.49 1.89 4.14
N ASP A 82 -5.33 0.59 4.31
CA ASP A 82 -6.41 -0.39 4.36
C ASP A 82 -5.98 -1.59 5.20
N LYS A 83 -6.93 -2.17 5.93
CA LYS A 83 -6.70 -3.31 6.82
C LYS A 83 -7.99 -4.09 7.01
N GLU A 84 -7.89 -5.40 6.79
CA GLU A 84 -8.89 -6.38 7.17
C GLU A 84 -8.17 -7.64 7.65
N THR A 85 -8.65 -8.24 8.74
CA THR A 85 -7.98 -9.38 9.38
C THR A 85 -8.73 -10.70 9.17
N SER A 86 -10.01 -10.62 8.80
CA SER A 86 -10.93 -11.73 8.86
C SER A 86 -11.43 -12.22 7.50
N LYS A 87 -11.54 -11.32 6.52
CA LYS A 87 -12.08 -11.64 5.19
C LYS A 87 -11.05 -12.31 4.30
N GLN A 88 -11.53 -13.16 3.40
CA GLN A 88 -10.70 -13.71 2.32
C GLN A 88 -10.60 -12.71 1.17
N ALA A 89 -9.42 -12.60 0.58
CA ALA A 89 -9.18 -11.85 -0.64
C ALA A 89 -8.37 -12.67 -1.63
N LYS A 90 -8.52 -12.35 -2.91
CA LYS A 90 -7.77 -12.96 -4.01
C LYS A 90 -6.39 -12.30 -4.12
N PHE A 91 -5.35 -13.11 -4.11
CA PHE A 91 -3.95 -12.69 -4.27
C PHE A 91 -3.31 -13.35 -5.49
N TYR A 92 -2.44 -12.59 -6.16
CA TYR A 92 -1.44 -13.12 -7.07
C TYR A 92 -0.17 -13.35 -6.27
N THR A 93 0.25 -14.60 -6.22
CA THR A 93 1.44 -15.05 -5.50
C THR A 93 2.53 -15.32 -6.51
N PHE A 94 3.65 -14.62 -6.34
CA PHE A 94 4.83 -14.74 -7.20
C PHE A 94 5.95 -15.43 -6.44
N ILE A 95 6.63 -16.36 -7.11
CA ILE A 95 7.88 -16.96 -6.63
C ILE A 95 8.97 -16.62 -7.63
N THR A 96 10.05 -16.02 -7.14
CA THR A 96 11.22 -15.68 -7.97
C THR A 96 12.24 -16.82 -7.99
N ASP A 97 13.13 -16.81 -8.97
CA ASP A 97 14.24 -17.78 -9.08
C ASP A 97 15.13 -17.84 -7.82
N SER A 98 15.36 -16.69 -7.18
CA SER A 98 16.08 -16.62 -5.90
C SER A 98 15.29 -17.13 -4.69
N GLY A 99 14.08 -17.67 -4.89
CA GLY A 99 13.24 -18.27 -3.86
C GLY A 99 12.34 -17.29 -3.09
N HIS A 100 12.34 -16.00 -3.44
CA HIS A 100 11.50 -15.01 -2.76
C HIS A 100 10.04 -15.19 -3.15
N LYS A 101 9.14 -15.04 -2.17
CA LYS A 101 7.70 -15.18 -2.35
C LYS A 101 6.97 -13.92 -1.91
N ILE A 102 6.15 -13.34 -2.78
CA ILE A 102 5.28 -12.19 -2.45
C ILE A 102 3.87 -12.41 -2.97
N SER A 103 2.86 -12.03 -2.18
CA SER A 103 1.44 -12.16 -2.52
C SER A 103 0.78 -10.79 -2.50
N LEU A 104 0.23 -10.38 -3.65
CA LEU A 104 -0.31 -9.05 -3.88
C LEU A 104 -1.73 -9.09 -4.42
N THR A 105 -2.57 -8.13 -4.04
CA THR A 105 -3.86 -7.96 -4.71
C THR A 105 -3.67 -7.57 -6.16
N SER A 106 -4.65 -7.90 -7.01
CA SER A 106 -4.62 -7.76 -8.47
C SER A 106 -4.11 -6.41 -8.99
N VAL A 107 -4.45 -5.32 -8.31
CA VAL A 107 -4.12 -3.94 -8.72
C VAL A 107 -2.95 -3.30 -7.97
N HIS A 108 -2.32 -4.03 -7.05
CA HIS A 108 -1.13 -3.59 -6.34
C HIS A 108 0.02 -3.35 -7.33
N LEU A 109 0.71 -2.21 -7.23
CA LEU A 109 1.83 -1.89 -8.12
C LEU A 109 3.12 -2.53 -7.62
N ILE A 110 3.76 -3.35 -8.45
CA ILE A 110 5.08 -3.92 -8.16
C ILE A 110 6.14 -3.32 -9.09
N PRO A 111 7.28 -2.85 -8.54
CA PRO A 111 8.43 -2.45 -9.34
C PRO A 111 9.04 -3.62 -10.12
N ILE A 112 9.24 -3.43 -11.42
CA ILE A 112 9.96 -4.36 -12.29
C ILE A 112 11.11 -3.66 -13.01
N LEU A 113 12.14 -4.42 -13.40
CA LEU A 113 13.16 -3.93 -14.33
C LEU A 113 12.63 -4.05 -15.76
N SER A 114 12.31 -2.91 -16.37
CA SER A 114 11.89 -2.82 -17.78
C SER A 114 13.05 -3.14 -18.73
N SER A 115 12.73 -3.53 -19.97
CA SER A 115 13.70 -3.82 -21.04
C SER A 115 14.73 -2.69 -21.28
N ASN A 116 14.36 -1.44 -20.98
CA ASN A 116 15.26 -0.30 -21.08
C ASN A 116 16.16 -0.11 -19.85
N SER A 117 16.30 -1.13 -19.00
CA SER A 117 17.01 -1.08 -17.71
C SER A 117 16.50 0.02 -16.77
N LYS A 118 15.21 0.35 -16.89
CA LYS A 118 14.54 1.37 -16.05
C LYS A 118 13.57 0.70 -15.10
N LEU A 119 13.43 1.31 -13.92
CA LEU A 119 12.40 0.92 -12.97
C LEU A 119 11.02 1.36 -13.48
N ASP A 120 10.12 0.39 -13.61
CA ASP A 120 8.72 0.60 -13.96
C ASP A 120 7.80 -0.02 -12.91
N TYR A 121 6.56 0.45 -12.82
CA TYR A 121 5.56 -0.05 -11.87
C TYR A 121 4.38 -0.62 -12.64
N ILE A 122 4.17 -1.93 -12.51
CA ILE A 122 3.04 -2.61 -13.14
C ILE A 122 2.08 -3.19 -12.09
N PRO A 123 0.78 -3.28 -12.38
CA PRO A 123 -0.16 -4.01 -11.53
C PRO A 123 0.23 -5.49 -11.42
N ALA A 124 0.02 -6.10 -10.25
CA ALA A 124 0.32 -7.50 -10.00
C ALA A 124 -0.30 -8.44 -11.06
N LYS A 125 -1.55 -8.19 -11.47
CA LYS A 125 -2.22 -8.99 -12.52
C LYS A 125 -1.55 -8.93 -13.90
N GLN A 126 -0.67 -7.97 -14.14
CA GLN A 126 0.05 -7.79 -15.41
C GLN A 126 1.46 -8.39 -15.40
N VAL A 127 1.93 -8.87 -14.25
CA VAL A 127 3.23 -9.55 -14.12
C VAL A 127 3.22 -10.84 -14.93
N LYS A 128 4.34 -11.10 -15.61
CA LYS A 128 4.57 -12.30 -16.43
C LYS A 128 5.79 -13.06 -15.92
N LEU A 129 5.86 -14.34 -16.29
CA LEU A 129 7.06 -15.14 -16.08
C LEU A 129 8.26 -14.47 -16.75
N GLY A 130 9.39 -14.43 -16.06
CA GLY A 130 10.61 -13.77 -16.50
C GLY A 130 10.72 -12.28 -16.15
N ASP A 131 9.62 -11.61 -15.73
CA ASP A 131 9.70 -10.24 -15.22
C ASP A 131 10.65 -10.20 -14.01
N GLN A 132 11.50 -9.17 -13.97
CA GLN A 132 12.59 -9.07 -13.01
C GLN A 132 12.16 -8.23 -11.80
N PHE A 133 12.02 -8.87 -10.64
CA PHE A 133 11.74 -8.19 -9.38
C PHE A 133 13.03 -7.73 -8.70
N TYR A 134 12.96 -6.58 -8.04
CA TYR A 134 14.03 -6.11 -7.16
C TYR A 134 13.91 -6.86 -5.84
N VAL A 135 14.98 -7.56 -5.46
CA VAL A 135 15.04 -8.37 -4.24
C VAL A 135 16.24 -7.99 -3.39
N ASN A 136 16.10 -8.13 -2.08
CA ASN A 136 17.18 -8.00 -1.12
C ASN A 136 17.81 -9.37 -0.87
N ILE A 137 19.07 -9.55 -1.29
CA ILE A 137 19.84 -10.76 -0.99
C ILE A 137 21.04 -10.34 -0.15
N ASN A 138 21.06 -10.77 1.11
CA ASN A 138 22.14 -10.48 2.06
C ASN A 138 22.47 -8.97 2.17
N GLY A 139 21.45 -8.13 2.23
CA GLY A 139 21.60 -6.67 2.35
C GLY A 139 21.96 -5.95 1.04
N LYS A 140 21.92 -6.65 -0.09
CA LYS A 140 22.23 -6.09 -1.41
C LYS A 140 21.03 -6.18 -2.34
N VAL A 141 20.80 -5.11 -3.09
CA VAL A 141 19.78 -5.06 -4.14
C VAL A 141 20.22 -5.93 -5.31
N ASN A 142 19.39 -6.90 -5.67
CA ASN A 142 19.55 -7.79 -6.80
C ASN A 142 18.27 -7.83 -7.64
N TYR A 143 18.35 -8.46 -8.80
CA TYR A 143 17.21 -8.72 -9.67
C TYR A 143 16.96 -10.22 -9.71
N SER A 144 15.69 -10.62 -9.65
CA SER A 144 15.32 -12.02 -9.75
C SER A 144 14.12 -12.19 -10.68
N PRO A 145 14.19 -13.05 -11.71
CA PRO A 145 13.05 -13.33 -12.57
C PRO A 145 11.94 -14.05 -11.79
N VAL A 146 10.70 -13.72 -12.11
CA VAL A 146 9.52 -14.48 -11.66
C VAL A 146 9.51 -15.83 -12.36
N GLN A 147 9.46 -16.92 -11.59
CA GLN A 147 9.40 -18.29 -12.10
C GLN A 147 8.04 -18.96 -11.94
N ASN A 148 7.24 -18.53 -10.96
CA ASN A 148 5.91 -19.06 -10.74
C ASN A 148 4.94 -17.95 -10.39
N ILE A 149 3.73 -18.07 -10.93
CA ILE A 149 2.59 -17.19 -10.66
C ILE A 149 1.41 -18.08 -10.32
N THR A 150 0.95 -18.00 -9.07
CA THR A 150 -0.26 -18.70 -8.61
C THR A 150 -1.30 -17.69 -8.15
N ILE A 151 -2.57 -18.09 -8.21
CA ILE A 151 -3.68 -17.33 -7.64
C ILE A 151 -4.13 -18.06 -6.40
N GLU A 152 -4.11 -17.37 -5.26
CA GLU A 152 -4.45 -17.92 -3.95
C GLU A 152 -5.49 -17.03 -3.27
N TYR A 153 -6.46 -17.64 -2.58
CA TYR A 153 -7.35 -16.91 -1.67
C TYR A 153 -6.75 -16.97 -0.26
N LYS A 154 -6.42 -15.81 0.30
CA LYS A 154 -5.81 -15.71 1.63
C LYS A 154 -6.69 -14.86 2.54
N LYS A 155 -6.66 -15.19 3.82
CA LYS A 155 -7.37 -14.45 4.86
C LYS A 155 -6.54 -13.23 5.28
N GLY A 156 -7.18 -12.07 5.31
CA GLY A 156 -6.61 -10.81 5.73
C GLY A 156 -5.75 -10.11 4.67
N TYR A 157 -5.86 -8.78 4.63
CA TYR A 157 -5.13 -7.92 3.72
C TYR A 157 -4.74 -6.59 4.39
N PHE A 158 -3.54 -6.10 4.04
CA PHE A 158 -2.93 -4.94 4.68
C PHE A 158 -2.21 -4.06 3.67
N ALA A 159 -2.39 -2.75 3.77
CA ALA A 159 -1.77 -1.76 2.89
C ALA A 159 -1.00 -0.71 3.70
N PRO A 160 0.24 -1.00 4.14
CA PRO A 160 1.05 -0.04 4.87
C PRO A 160 1.50 1.10 3.96
N LEU A 161 1.40 2.35 4.45
CA LEU A 161 1.98 3.52 3.81
C LEU A 161 3.28 3.91 4.50
N THR A 162 4.34 4.08 3.72
CA THR A 162 5.63 4.57 4.21
C THR A 162 5.95 5.99 3.74
N MET A 163 6.94 6.62 4.38
CA MET A 163 7.46 7.92 3.97
C MET A 163 7.99 7.95 2.54
N THR A 164 8.61 6.87 2.08
CA THR A 164 9.08 6.72 0.69
C THR A 164 7.98 6.24 -0.26
N GLY A 165 6.87 5.70 0.27
CA GLY A 165 5.80 5.10 -0.55
C GLY A 165 6.18 3.73 -1.13
N THR A 166 7.27 3.14 -0.64
CA THR A 166 7.79 1.83 -1.02
C THR A 166 8.37 1.14 0.20
N LEU A 167 8.46 -0.19 0.17
CA LEU A 167 8.98 -1.02 1.25
C LEU A 167 9.47 -2.37 0.71
N LEU A 168 10.24 -3.11 1.53
CA LEU A 168 10.60 -4.51 1.28
C LEU A 168 9.63 -5.43 2.03
N VAL A 169 8.92 -6.28 1.30
CA VAL A 169 8.01 -7.30 1.84
C VAL A 169 8.51 -8.67 1.42
N ASN A 170 8.80 -9.54 2.37
CA ASN A 170 9.48 -10.82 2.15
C ASN A 170 10.73 -10.65 1.28
N ASP A 171 11.50 -9.60 1.56
CA ASP A 171 12.69 -9.18 0.81
C ASP A 171 12.45 -8.81 -0.67
N VAL A 172 11.21 -8.67 -1.11
CA VAL A 172 10.84 -8.15 -2.43
C VAL A 172 10.45 -6.67 -2.34
N TYR A 173 11.01 -5.83 -3.20
CA TYR A 173 10.70 -4.41 -3.22
C TYR A 173 9.31 -4.18 -3.81
N SER A 174 8.46 -3.44 -3.10
CA SER A 174 7.08 -3.17 -3.51
C SER A 174 6.67 -1.72 -3.29
N SER A 175 5.66 -1.30 -4.04
CA SER A 175 4.96 -0.03 -3.82
C SER A 175 4.05 -0.13 -2.58
N CYS A 176 3.64 1.01 -2.03
CA CYS A 176 2.51 1.09 -1.09
C CYS A 176 1.15 1.27 -1.80
N TYR A 177 1.13 1.33 -3.14
CA TYR A 177 -0.02 1.84 -3.92
C TYR A 177 -0.59 0.84 -4.91
N ALA A 178 -1.87 1.01 -5.23
CA ALA A 178 -2.55 0.39 -6.35
C ALA A 178 -2.76 1.35 -7.53
N LEU A 179 -3.31 0.81 -8.61
CA LEU A 179 -3.64 1.44 -9.90
C LEU A 179 -4.44 2.76 -9.79
N ALA A 180 -3.77 3.85 -9.42
CA ALA A 180 -4.24 5.22 -9.61
C ALA A 180 -3.24 5.97 -10.48
N LYS A 181 -3.32 5.75 -11.80
CA LYS A 181 -2.60 6.46 -12.90
C LYS A 181 -1.06 6.49 -12.88
N SER A 182 -0.39 6.20 -11.78
CA SER A 182 1.01 5.75 -11.61
C SER A 182 1.41 5.89 -10.14
N HIS A 183 2.41 5.12 -9.69
CA HIS A 183 3.02 5.27 -8.36
C HIS A 183 3.34 6.73 -8.01
N LYS A 184 3.81 7.53 -8.97
CA LYS A 184 4.15 8.95 -8.78
C LYS A 184 2.93 9.80 -8.39
N TRP A 185 1.78 9.59 -9.03
CA TRP A 185 0.56 10.33 -8.71
C TRP A 185 0.02 9.94 -7.34
N SER A 186 -0.02 8.64 -7.03
CA SER A 186 -0.40 8.17 -5.70
C SER A 186 0.54 8.71 -4.62
N HIS A 187 1.85 8.74 -4.89
CA HIS A 187 2.83 9.30 -3.98
C HIS A 187 2.61 10.79 -3.74
N LEU A 188 2.43 11.56 -4.82
CA LEU A 188 2.14 12.99 -4.75
C LEU A 188 0.85 13.27 -3.96
N PHE A 189 -0.21 12.50 -4.23
CA PHE A 189 -1.49 12.62 -3.56
C PHE A 189 -1.37 12.43 -2.04
N MET A 190 -0.50 11.52 -1.59
CA MET A 190 -0.28 11.24 -0.17
C MET A 190 0.69 12.22 0.52
N THR A 191 1.19 13.25 -0.18
CA THR A 191 2.12 14.24 0.39
C THR A 191 1.56 14.99 1.61
N PRO A 192 0.29 15.46 1.63
CA PRO A 192 -0.24 16.19 2.80
C PRO A 192 -0.18 15.36 4.08
N PHE A 193 -0.49 14.06 4.01
CA PHE A 193 -0.41 13.16 5.16
C PHE A 193 1.02 12.98 5.66
N ARG A 194 2.01 12.85 4.76
CA ARG A 194 3.44 12.80 5.12
C ARG A 194 3.92 14.08 5.79
N TRP A 195 3.46 15.23 5.29
CA TRP A 195 3.80 16.51 5.88
C TRP A 195 3.20 16.65 7.28
N TYR A 196 1.93 16.27 7.45
CA TYR A 196 1.27 16.25 8.74
C TYR A 196 1.98 15.32 9.75
N TYR A 197 2.34 14.10 9.34
CA TYR A 197 3.15 13.18 10.15
C TYR A 197 4.47 13.80 10.62
N LYS A 198 5.22 14.42 9.71
CA LYS A 198 6.47 15.11 10.05
C LYS A 198 6.23 16.25 11.03
N LEU A 199 5.17 17.04 10.82
CA LEU A 199 4.83 18.17 11.66
C LEU A 199 4.51 17.73 13.09
N THR A 200 3.67 16.71 13.29
CA THR A 200 3.32 16.23 14.65
C THR A 200 4.51 15.68 15.41
N ARG A 201 5.41 14.96 14.73
CA ARG A 201 6.69 14.49 15.28
C ARG A 201 7.61 15.66 15.66
N PHE A 202 7.67 16.69 14.82
CA PHE A 202 8.48 17.90 15.07
C PHE A 202 8.02 18.67 16.31
N ILE A 203 6.71 18.78 16.52
CA ILE A 203 6.13 19.48 17.68
C ILE A 203 5.87 18.57 18.88
N SER A 204 6.37 17.33 18.86
CA SER A 204 6.24 16.32 19.93
C SER A 204 4.81 16.10 20.45
N ILE A 205 3.82 16.15 19.55
CA ILE A 205 2.45 15.73 19.86
C ILE A 205 2.34 14.21 19.65
N ASN A 206 1.45 13.55 20.42
CA ASN A 206 1.13 12.13 20.25
C ASN A 206 0.86 11.78 18.78
N ASP A 207 1.28 10.59 18.33
CA ASP A 207 1.16 10.19 16.92
C ASP A 207 -0.32 10.24 16.48
N PRO A 208 -0.68 11.10 15.51
CA PRO A 208 -2.06 11.32 15.11
C PRO A 208 -2.66 10.10 14.39
N PHE A 209 -1.81 9.16 13.99
CA PHE A 209 -2.16 7.92 13.28
C PHE A 209 -1.91 6.68 14.14
N ASP A 210 -2.02 6.77 15.47
CA ASP A 210 -1.90 5.59 16.33
C ASP A 210 -2.96 4.53 15.95
N ASN A 211 -2.49 3.38 15.44
CA ASN A 211 -3.28 2.30 14.86
C ASN A 211 -3.93 1.37 15.91
N ASN A 212 -4.08 1.81 17.17
CA ASN A 212 -4.87 1.08 18.17
C ASN A 212 -6.38 1.07 17.84
N ARG A 213 -6.81 1.75 16.77
CA ARG A 213 -8.18 1.70 16.25
C ARG A 213 -8.32 0.59 15.21
N ASN A 214 -9.33 -0.26 15.35
CA ASN A 214 -9.55 -1.45 14.51
C ASN A 214 -10.23 -1.11 13.15
N ASP A 215 -10.17 0.14 12.72
CA ASP A 215 -11.24 0.70 11.90
C ASP A 215 -10.82 0.90 10.43
N GLY A 216 -9.79 0.22 9.92
CA GLY A 216 -9.43 0.24 8.50
C GLY A 216 -9.29 1.67 7.91
N ILE A 217 -10.07 2.01 6.88
CA ILE A 217 -10.08 3.31 6.18
C ILE A 217 -10.81 4.42 6.98
N TYR A 218 -11.61 4.09 8.00
CA TYR A 218 -12.53 5.04 8.65
C TYR A 218 -11.83 6.23 9.33
N TRP A 219 -10.60 6.07 9.82
CA TRP A 219 -9.86 7.19 10.39
C TRP A 219 -9.40 8.22 9.33
N ILE A 220 -9.18 7.80 8.07
CA ILE A 220 -8.88 8.71 6.97
C ILE A 220 -10.11 9.58 6.70
N ILE A 221 -11.30 8.98 6.74
CA ILE A 221 -12.59 9.67 6.61
C ILE A 221 -12.74 10.72 7.73
N ASP A 222 -12.42 10.38 8.98
CA ASP A 222 -12.46 11.33 10.10
C ASP A 222 -11.50 12.52 9.90
N ILE A 223 -10.27 12.28 9.43
CA ILE A 223 -9.31 13.35 9.16
C ILE A 223 -9.75 14.22 7.99
N ILE A 224 -10.28 13.62 6.92
CA ILE A 224 -10.84 14.36 5.79
C ILE A 224 -12.03 15.20 6.26
N HIS A 225 -12.95 14.66 7.07
CA HIS A 225 -14.06 15.41 7.63
C HIS A 225 -13.59 16.55 8.52
N GLN A 226 -12.57 16.35 9.36
CA GLN A 226 -11.99 17.43 10.16
C GLN A 226 -11.36 18.51 9.29
N LEU A 227 -10.64 18.15 8.23
CA LEU A 227 -10.06 19.10 7.29
C LEU A 227 -11.13 19.85 6.48
N ILE A 228 -12.17 19.16 6.01
CA ILE A 228 -13.33 19.77 5.33
C ILE A 228 -14.03 20.76 6.27
N ASN A 229 -14.33 20.35 7.50
CA ASN A 229 -15.00 21.20 8.50
C ASN A 229 -14.13 22.37 8.96
N TYR A 230 -12.80 22.27 8.85
CA TYR A 230 -11.88 23.38 9.14
C TYR A 230 -11.73 24.37 7.97
N ILE A 231 -11.80 23.87 6.73
CA ILE A 231 -11.69 24.67 5.50
C ILE A 231 -13.02 25.37 5.15
N GLN A 232 -14.16 24.73 5.45
CA GLN A 232 -15.48 25.25 5.12
C GLN A 232 -15.80 26.63 5.75
N PRO A 233 -15.53 26.89 7.05
CA PRO A 233 -15.74 28.22 7.63
C PRO A 233 -14.71 29.27 7.19
N SER A 234 -13.49 28.88 6.79
CA SER A 234 -12.47 29.84 6.33
C SER A 234 -12.73 30.37 4.91
N ILE A 235 -13.40 29.59 4.06
CA ILE A 235 -13.82 30.03 2.72
C ILE A 235 -15.07 30.95 2.77
N LEU A 236 -15.98 30.70 3.72
CA LEU A 236 -17.19 31.52 3.94
C LEU A 236 -16.92 32.88 4.60
N GLN A 237 -15.75 33.09 5.21
CA GLN A 237 -15.32 34.40 5.73
C GLN A 237 -14.50 35.22 4.72
N SER A 238 -14.11 34.64 3.59
CA SER A 238 -13.36 35.30 2.51
C SER A 238 -14.21 35.64 1.27
N LEU A 239 -15.53 35.45 1.36
CA LEU A 239 -16.56 35.93 0.41
C LEU A 239 -17.41 36.99 1.11
#